data_AF-A0A193CB39-F1
#
_entry.id   AF-A0A193CB39-F1
#
_cell.length_a   1.000
_cell.length_b   1.000
_cell.length_c   1.000
_cell.angle_alpha   90.00
_cell.angle_beta   90.00
_cell.angle_gamma   90.00
#
_symmetry.space_group_name_H-M   'P 1'
#
loop_
_entity.id
_entity.type
_entity.pdbx_description
1 polymer ?
#
loop_
_entity_poly.entity_id
_entity_poly.type
_entity_poly.pdbx_seq_one_letter_code
_entity_poly.pdbx_strand_id
1 'polypeptide(L)' 'MELAGWLDLYVDWLLQSGADTDGTRAWEERVDLMMGLSNAAEALRASERCDHESADRSLRSALALMRGIDLDRFALSVY' A
#
# COMPACT_ATOMS: atom_id res chain seq x y z
N MET A 1 -1.33 12.05 -13.40
CA MET A 1 -1.03 10.72 -12.85
C MET A 1 -0.36 10.87 -11.49
N GLU A 2 -1.05 11.50 -10.54
CA GLU A 2 -0.43 11.84 -9.26
C GLU A 2 -0.60 10.70 -8.25
N LEU A 3 -1.75 10.00 -8.28
CA LEU A 3 -2.11 9.04 -7.23
C LEU A 3 -1.19 7.82 -7.17
N ALA A 4 -0.84 7.19 -8.30
CA ALA A 4 0.06 6.04 -8.30
C ALA A 4 1.45 6.39 -7.73
N GLY A 5 1.97 7.58 -8.07
CA GLY A 5 3.22 8.08 -7.50
C GLY A 5 3.11 8.43 -6.01
N TRP A 6 1.96 8.96 -5.57
CA TRP A 6 1.70 9.19 -4.15
C TRP A 6 1.70 7.88 -3.34
N LEU A 7 1.14 6.81 -3.90
CA LEU A 7 1.16 5.49 -3.26
C LEU A 7 2.59 4.94 -3.12
N ASP A 8 3.42 5.09 -4.15
CA ASP A 8 4.84 4.69 -4.07
C ASP A 8 5.59 5.48 -2.98
N LEU A 9 5.40 6.80 -2.92
CA LEU A 9 6.03 7.66 -1.92
C LEU A 9 5.60 7.28 -0.49
N TYR A 10 4.34 6.88 -0.31
CA TYR A 10 3.85 6.44 0.99
C TYR A 10 4.44 5.07 1.38
N VAL A 11 4.67 4.17 0.42
CA VAL A 11 5.41 2.91 0.65
C VAL A 11 6.85 3.21 1.07
N ASP A 12 7.54 4.13 0.39
CA ASP A 12 8.90 4.54 0.76
C ASP A 12 8.96 5.12 2.18
N TRP A 13 7.94 5.89 2.57
CA TRP A 13 7.81 6.40 3.93
C TRP A 13 7.59 5.29 4.96
N LEU A 14 6.75 4.30 4.67
CA LEU A 14 6.53 3.14 5.55
C LEU A 14 7.81 2.32 5.75
N LEU A 15 8.63 2.17 4.71
CA LEU A 15 9.94 1.51 4.78
C LEU A 15 10.90 2.25 5.72
N GLN A 16 10.94 3.57 5.64
CA GLN A 16 11.85 4.40 6.44
C GLN A 16 11.42 4.52 7.91
N SER A 17 10.11 4.46 8.17
CA SER A 17 9.55 4.65 9.52
C SER A 17 9.66 3.42 10.43
N GLY A 18 10.11 2.28 9.90
CA GLY A 18 9.97 0.96 10.55
C GLY A 18 11.12 0.50 11.45
N ALA A 19 12.07 1.35 11.84
CA ALA A 19 13.29 0.86 12.48
C ALA A 19 13.17 0.47 13.98
N ASP A 20 12.26 1.05 14.77
CA ASP A 20 12.49 1.06 16.24
C ASP A 20 11.35 0.63 17.18
N THR A 21 10.12 0.35 16.76
CA THR A 21 9.00 0.28 17.75
C THR A 21 7.92 -0.78 17.58
N ASP A 22 7.89 -1.57 16.50
CA ASP A 22 6.74 -2.45 16.24
C ASP A 22 6.98 -3.92 16.58
N GLY A 23 6.09 -4.49 17.40
CA GLY A 23 6.03 -5.94 17.63
C GLY A 23 5.72 -6.71 16.34
N THR A 24 6.00 -8.02 16.32
CA THR A 24 5.91 -8.89 15.13
C THR A 24 4.63 -8.71 14.31
N ARG A 25 3.47 -8.57 14.97
CA ARG A 25 2.18 -8.36 14.29
C ARG A 25 2.08 -7.01 13.57
N ALA A 26 2.59 -5.92 14.16
CA ALA A 26 2.55 -4.61 13.54
C ALA A 26 3.53 -4.51 12.36
N TRP A 27 4.63 -5.25 12.43
CA TRP A 27 5.52 -5.43 11.28
C TRP A 27 4.85 -6.18 10.13
N GLU A 28 4.18 -7.30 10.41
CA GLU A 28 3.41 -8.06 9.40
C GLU A 28 2.33 -7.20 8.74
N GLU A 29 1.52 -6.49 9.54
CA GLU A 29 0.50 -5.56 9.04
C GLU A 29 1.13 -4.43 8.19
N ARG A 30 2.32 -3.93 8.54
CA ARG A 30 3.04 -2.93 7.73
C ARG A 30 3.48 -3.52 6.38
N VAL A 31 4.01 -4.73 6.37
CA VAL A 31 4.44 -5.40 5.13
C VAL A 31 3.26 -5.64 4.20
N ASP A 32 2.14 -6.12 4.73
CA ASP A 32 0.90 -6.31 3.97
C ASP A 32 0.36 -4.97 3.44
N LEU A 33 0.42 -3.90 4.24
CA LEU A 33 0.03 -2.56 3.82
C LEU A 33 0.90 -2.07 2.65
N MET A 34 2.24 -2.19 2.76
CA MET A 34 3.16 -1.79 1.70
C MET A 34 2.89 -2.53 0.40
N MET A 35 2.76 -3.87 0.46
CA MET A 35 2.43 -4.67 -0.72
C MET A 35 1.06 -4.30 -1.29
N GLY A 36 0.08 -4.04 -0.42
CA GLY A 36 -1.26 -3.63 -0.84
C GLY A 36 -1.24 -2.30 -1.61
N LEU A 37 -0.49 -1.31 -1.13
CA LEU A 37 -0.35 -0.01 -1.76
C LEU A 37 0.42 -0.09 -3.09
N SER A 38 1.50 -0.88 -3.16
CA SER A 38 2.21 -1.13 -4.42
C SER A 38 1.31 -1.80 -5.47
N ASN A 39 0.48 -2.76 -5.05
CA ASN A 39 -0.49 -3.40 -5.94
C ASN A 39 -1.60 -2.43 -6.40
N ALA A 40 -2.04 -1.52 -5.53
CA ALA A 40 -2.97 -0.47 -5.92
C ALA A 40 -2.34 0.51 -6.93
N ALA A 41 -1.08 0.89 -6.75
CA ALA A 41 -0.34 1.72 -7.70
C ALA A 41 -0.21 1.02 -9.06
N GLU A 42 0.09 -0.28 -9.08
CA GLU A 42 0.17 -1.04 -10.32
C GLU A 42 -1.20 -1.21 -10.99
N ALA A 43 -2.28 -1.33 -10.21
CA ALA A 43 -3.64 -1.35 -10.76
C ALA A 43 -3.98 -0.05 -11.50
N LEU A 44 -3.60 1.10 -10.94
CA LEU A 44 -3.77 2.40 -11.58
C LEU A 44 -2.99 2.50 -12.89
N ARG A 45 -1.70 2.13 -12.88
CA ARG A 45 -0.85 2.13 -14.10
C ARG A 45 -1.39 1.18 -15.17
N ALA A 46 -1.84 -0.01 -14.77
CA ALA A 46 -2.46 -0.97 -15.69
C ALA A 46 -3.75 -0.43 -16.31
N SER A 47 -4.61 0.19 -15.50
CA SER A 47 -5.85 0.81 -15.97
C SER A 47 -5.58 1.90 -17.02
N GLU A 48 -4.53 2.71 -16.84
CA GLU A 48 -4.17 3.76 -17.78
C GLU A 48 -3.62 3.23 -19.10
N ARG A 49 -2.89 2.10 -19.05
CA ARG A 49 -2.48 1.35 -20.24
C ARG A 49 -3.65 0.60 -20.90
N CYS A 50 -4.88 0.76 -20.39
CA CYS A 50 -6.08 0.02 -20.81
C CYS A 50 -5.96 -1.50 -20.63
N ASP A 51 -5.04 -1.95 -19.77
CA ASP A 51 -4.89 -3.35 -19.37
C ASP A 51 -5.79 -3.63 -18.16
N HIS A 52 -7.08 -3.78 -18.45
CA HIS A 52 -8.13 -3.95 -17.45
C HIS A 52 -8.01 -5.27 -16.67
N GLU A 53 -7.46 -6.32 -17.29
CA GLU A 53 -7.29 -7.62 -16.61
C GLU A 53 -6.21 -7.52 -15.53
N SER A 54 -5.07 -6.94 -15.87
CA SER A 54 -4.01 -6.69 -14.89
C SER A 54 -4.47 -5.70 -13.81
N ALA A 55 -5.25 -4.67 -14.19
CA ALA A 55 -5.80 -3.71 -13.24
C ALA A 55 -6.72 -4.37 -12.20
N ASP A 56 -7.68 -5.19 -12.64
CA ASP A 56 -8.59 -5.92 -11.73
C ASP A 56 -7.82 -6.90 -10.83
N ARG A 57 -6.86 -7.64 -11.38
CA ARG A 57 -6.04 -8.58 -10.61
C ARG A 57 -5.24 -7.88 -9.51
N SER A 58 -4.54 -6.80 -9.85
CA SER A 58 -3.73 -6.04 -8.91
C SER A 58 -4.60 -5.36 -7.85
N LEU A 59 -5.77 -4.81 -8.23
CA LEU A 59 -6.70 -4.19 -7.28
C LEU A 59 -7.29 -5.20 -6.30
N ARG A 60 -7.67 -6.40 -6.76
CA ARG A 60 -8.16 -7.46 -5.86
C ARG A 60 -7.09 -7.91 -4.87
N SER A 61 -5.85 -8.05 -5.33
CA SER A 61 -4.73 -8.39 -4.46
C SER A 61 -4.48 -7.29 -3.43
N ALA A 62 -4.51 -6.01 -3.86
CA ALA A 62 -4.38 -4.86 -2.99
C ALA A 62 -5.44 -4.86 -1.87
N LEU A 63 -6.71 -5.05 -2.23
CA LEU A 63 -7.82 -5.10 -1.28
C LEU A 63 -7.73 -6.29 -0.32
N ALA A 64 -7.25 -7.44 -0.79
CA ALA A 64 -7.07 -8.61 0.05
C ALA A 64 -5.99 -8.39 1.12
N LEU A 65 -4.87 -7.77 0.74
CA LEU A 65 -3.76 -7.44 1.64
C LEU A 65 -4.16 -6.37 2.67
N MET A 66 -4.87 -5.32 2.24
CA MET A 66 -5.29 -4.23 3.12
C MET A 66 -6.47 -4.59 4.03
N ARG A 67 -7.08 -5.76 3.85
CA ARG A 67 -8.28 -6.14 4.59
C ARG A 67 -7.94 -6.41 6.05
N GLY A 68 -8.53 -5.62 6.94
CA GLY A 68 -8.38 -5.80 8.38
C GLY A 68 -7.09 -5.19 8.95
N ILE A 69 -6.31 -4.48 8.13
CA ILE A 69 -5.23 -3.62 8.60
C ILE A 69 -5.86 -2.41 9.31
N ASP A 70 -5.38 -2.15 10.52
CA ASP A 70 -5.68 -0.93 11.26
C ASP A 70 -4.89 0.24 10.65
N LEU A 71 -5.49 0.93 9.67
CA LEU A 71 -4.84 2.04 8.96
C LEU A 71 -4.53 3.22 9.89
N ASP A 72 -5.30 3.42 10.96
CA ASP A 72 -5.08 4.52 11.91
C ASP A 72 -3.75 4.38 12.66
N ARG A 73 -3.24 3.15 12.80
CA ARG A 73 -1.91 2.89 13.36
C ARG A 73 -0.78 3.41 12.47
N PHE A 74 -0.99 3.41 11.15
CA PHE A 74 0.00 3.84 10.16
C PHE A 74 -0.27 5.24 9.62
N ALA A 75 -1.44 5.81 9.93
CA ALA A 75 -1.76 7.17 9.62
C ALA A 75 -0.71 8.10 10.22
N LEU A 76 -0.16 8.98 9.37
CA LEU A 76 0.66 10.07 9.83
C LEU A 76 -0.18 10.90 10.82
N SER A 77 0.25 10.96 12.08
CA SER A 77 -0.18 12.03 12.96
C SER A 77 0.30 13.34 12.34
N VAL A 78 -0.53 13.96 11.51
CA VAL A 78 -0.28 15.30 10.96
C VAL A 78 -0.44 16.28 12.12
N TYR A 79 0.64 16.49 12.87
CA TYR A 79 0.80 17.62 13.80
C TYR A 79 1.62 18.72 13.14
#